data_AF-T1WSJ2-F1
#
_entry.id   AF-T1WSJ2-F1
#
_cell.length_a   1.000
_cell.length_b   1.000
_cell.length_c   1.000
_cell.angle_alpha   90.00
_cell.angle_beta   90.00
_cell.angle_gamma   90.00
#
_symmetry.space_group_name_H-M   'P 1'
#
loop_
_entity.id
_entity.type
_entity.pdbx_description
1 polymer ?
#
loop_
_entity_poly.entity_id
_entity_poly.type
_entity_poly.pdbx_seq_one_letter_code
_entity_poly.pdbx_strand_id
1 'polypeptide(L)'
;ELKSLSVGVLLLVLRVLGGIPAPIYFGALIDSTCLKWGHKKCGGRGACRMYDTETFRFLFLGLVNSLRVLGNILLWLAITQINRKVQNDKRMSKDIELREPVL
;
A
#
# COMPACT_ATOMS: atom_id res chain seq x y z
N GLU A 1 -20.99 -19.52 -9.41
CA GLU A 1 -21.30 -19.41 -7.97
C GLU A 1 -20.17 -18.78 -7.13
N LEU A 2 -18.98 -19.38 -6.95
CA LEU A 2 -17.94 -18.84 -6.03
C LEU A 2 -17.33 -17.48 -6.46
N LYS A 3 -17.38 -17.11 -7.75
CA LYS A 3 -16.81 -15.85 -8.24
C LYS A 3 -17.41 -14.61 -7.57
N SER A 4 -18.72 -14.60 -7.32
CA SER A 4 -19.41 -13.47 -6.65
C SER A 4 -19.02 -13.38 -5.17
N LEU A 5 -18.94 -14.53 -4.50
CA LEU A 5 -18.51 -14.63 -3.10
C LEU A 5 -17.08 -14.10 -2.92
N SER A 6 -16.13 -14.49 -3.78
CA SER A 6 -14.74 -14.02 -3.68
C SER A 6 -14.59 -12.51 -3.82
N VAL A 7 -15.33 -11.89 -4.74
CA VAL A 7 -15.31 -10.43 -4.90
C VAL A 7 -15.92 -9.75 -3.68
N GLY A 8 -17.03 -10.28 -3.14
CA GLY A 8 -17.64 -9.77 -1.92
C GLY A 8 -16.71 -9.81 -0.70
N VAL A 9 -16.05 -10.95 -0.46
CA VAL A 9 -15.09 -11.12 0.64
C VAL A 9 -13.86 -10.24 0.46
N LEU A 10 -13.31 -10.16 -0.76
CA LEU A 10 -12.20 -9.27 -1.07
C LEU A 10 -12.54 -7.81 -0.76
N LEU A 11 -13.71 -7.33 -1.17
CA LEU A 11 -14.18 -5.98 -0.89
C LEU A 11 -14.35 -5.75 0.62
N LEU A 12 -14.92 -6.71 1.34
CA LEU A 12 -15.05 -6.65 2.80
C LEU A 12 -13.69 -6.48 3.48
N VAL A 13 -12.73 -7.33 3.11
CA VAL A 13 -11.36 -7.30 3.66
C VAL A 13 -10.68 -5.96 3.35
N LEU A 14 -10.78 -5.47 2.11
CA LEU A 14 -10.21 -4.17 1.72
C LEU A 14 -10.84 -3.00 2.50
N ARG A 15 -12.14 -3.05 2.77
CA ARG A 15 -12.84 -1.99 3.53
C ARG A 15 -12.51 -2.05 5.02
N VAL A 16 -12.41 -3.23 5.61
CA VAL A 16 -12.04 -3.37 7.02
C VAL A 16 -10.58 -2.99 7.24
N LEU A 17 -9.67 -3.44 6.38
CA LEU A 17 -8.23 -3.22 6.55
C LEU A 17 -7.74 -1.88 5.99
N GLY A 18 -8.42 -1.29 5.01
CA GLY A 18 -8.04 -0.02 4.41
C GLY A 18 -9.06 1.09 4.67
N GLY A 19 -10.34 0.79 4.50
CA GLY A 19 -11.43 1.78 4.56
C GLY A 19 -11.75 2.31 5.96
N ILE A 20 -11.61 1.51 7.02
CA ILE A 20 -11.82 1.93 8.43
C ILE A 20 -10.56 2.59 9.03
N PRO A 21 -9.35 2.00 8.92
CA PRO A 21 -8.18 2.63 9.51
C PRO A 21 -7.74 3.89 8.77
N ALA A 22 -8.03 4.04 7.48
CA ALA A 22 -7.75 5.28 6.76
C ALA A 22 -8.39 6.52 7.42
N PRO A 23 -9.71 6.64 7.59
CA PRO A 23 -10.32 7.81 8.21
C PRO A 23 -9.94 7.99 9.69
N ILE A 24 -9.64 6.90 10.42
CA ILE A 24 -9.12 6.99 11.81
C ILE A 24 -7.72 7.61 11.81
N TYR A 25 -6.82 7.13 10.96
CA TYR A 25 -5.47 7.65 10.83
C TYR A 25 -5.48 9.08 10.30
N PHE A 26 -6.32 9.38 9.30
CA PHE A 26 -6.52 10.74 8.80
C PHE A 26 -7.08 11.68 9.87
N GLY A 27 -8.04 11.23 10.67
CA GLY A 27 -8.55 12.00 11.80
C GLY A 27 -7.45 12.33 12.81
N ALA A 28 -6.65 11.33 13.22
CA ALA A 28 -5.54 11.54 14.15
C ALA A 28 -4.41 12.40 13.56
N LEU A 29 -4.15 12.29 12.25
CA LEU A 29 -3.16 13.10 11.53
C LEU A 29 -3.59 14.57 11.45
N ILE A 30 -4.89 14.83 11.25
CA ILE A 30 -5.45 16.18 11.25
C ILE A 30 -5.39 16.79 12.66
N ASP A 31 -5.66 15.98 13.70
CA ASP A 31 -5.54 16.43 15.09
C ASP A 31 -4.08 16.75 15.49
N SER A 32 -3.09 16.09 14.88
CA SER A 32 -1.66 16.34 15.17
C SER A 32 -1.11 17.60 14.51
N THR A 33 -1.66 18.02 13.37
CA THR A 33 -1.30 19.29 12.69
C THR A 33 -2.10 20.49 13.20
N CYS A 34 -2.83 20.32 14.30
CA CYS A 34 -3.63 21.38 14.89
C CYS A 34 -2.75 22.50 15.49
N LEU A 35 -2.83 23.70 14.92
CA LEU A 35 -2.12 24.89 15.39
C LEU A 35 -2.87 25.58 16.54
N LYS A 36 -4.21 25.57 16.50
CA LYS A 36 -5.05 26.22 17.52
C LYS A 36 -6.29 25.41 17.84
N TRP A 37 -6.32 24.88 19.06
CA TRP A 37 -7.49 24.21 19.64
C TRP A 37 -8.58 25.24 19.98
N GLY A 38 -9.83 24.93 19.61
CA GLY A 38 -10.98 25.67 20.13
C GLY A 38 -11.14 25.46 21.63
N HIS A 39 -11.68 26.44 22.36
CA HIS A 39 -12.01 26.28 23.77
C HIS A 39 -13.52 26.09 23.93
N LYS A 40 -13.95 25.13 24.75
CA LYS A 40 -15.37 24.93 25.06
C LYS A 40 -15.83 26.01 26.06
N LYS A 41 -17.11 26.38 25.99
CA LYS A 41 -17.73 27.36 26.92
C LYS A 41 -17.63 26.96 28.40
N CYS A 42 -17.42 25.68 28.70
CA CYS A 42 -17.30 25.14 30.05
C CYS A 42 -15.84 24.80 30.45
N GLY A 43 -14.84 25.27 29.69
CA GLY A 43 -13.44 24.89 29.91
C GLY A 43 -13.09 23.56 29.26
N GLY A 44 -12.00 23.52 28.49
CA GLY A 44 -11.46 22.31 27.87
C GLY A 44 -11.20 22.42 26.37
N ARG A 45 -10.45 21.45 25.81
CA ARG A 45 -10.16 21.36 24.37
C ARG A 45 -11.46 21.02 23.60
N GLY A 46 -11.85 21.93 22.71
CA GLY A 46 -12.88 21.73 21.69
C GLY A 46 -12.29 21.21 20.39
N ALA A 47 -13.05 21.30 19.30
CA ALA A 47 -12.53 20.95 17.97
C ALA A 47 -11.39 21.90 17.56
N CYS A 48 -10.44 21.39 16.78
CA CYS A 48 -9.40 22.22 16.19
C CYS A 48 -10.00 23.19 15.16
N ARG A 49 -9.53 24.44 15.15
CA ARG A 49 -10.02 25.48 14.22
C ARG A 49 -9.04 25.82 13.11
N MET A 50 -7.74 25.73 13.38
CA MET A 50 -6.68 26.07 12.44
C MET A 50 -5.72 24.90 12.33
N TYR A 51 -5.55 24.42 11.11
CA TYR A 51 -4.70 23.29 10.74
C TYR A 51 -3.58 23.78 9.83
N ASP A 52 -2.38 23.26 10.01
CA ASP A 52 -1.31 23.47 9.04
C ASP A 52 -1.57 22.62 7.78
N THR A 53 -1.93 23.30 6.68
CA THR A 53 -2.28 22.66 5.41
C THR A 53 -1.05 22.19 4.64
N GLU A 54 0.10 22.84 4.81
CA GLU A 54 1.33 22.46 4.10
C GLU A 54 1.86 21.15 4.65
N THR A 55 2.03 21.07 5.96
CA THR A 55 2.49 19.85 6.65
C THR A 55 1.55 18.68 6.38
N PHE A 56 0.24 18.90 6.39
CA PHE A 56 -0.75 17.87 6.05
C PHE A 56 -0.59 17.35 4.62
N ARG A 57 -0.40 18.24 3.63
CA ARG A 57 -0.21 17.85 2.22
C ARG A 57 1.04 17.00 2.04
N PHE A 58 2.17 17.39 2.64
CA PHE A 58 3.41 16.62 2.54
C PHE A 58 3.30 15.26 3.19
N LEU A 59 2.70 15.16 4.37
CA LEU A 59 2.50 13.87 5.06
C LEU A 59 1.58 12.94 4.26
N PHE A 60 0.47 13.45 3.73
CA PHE A 60 -0.46 12.66 2.93
C PHE A 60 0.16 12.17 1.62
N LEU A 61 0.72 13.10 0.84
CA LEU A 61 1.35 12.76 -0.44
C LEU A 61 2.57 11.87 -0.22
N GLY A 62 3.37 12.14 0.81
CA GLY A 62 4.53 11.34 1.18
C GLY A 62 4.15 9.91 1.55
N LEU A 63 3.14 9.72 2.40
CA LEU A 63 2.68 8.39 2.82
C LEU A 63 2.11 7.58 1.64
N VAL A 64 1.24 8.20 0.84
CA VAL A 64 0.64 7.55 -0.33
C VAL A 64 1.70 7.17 -1.36
N ASN A 65 2.62 8.09 -1.69
CA ASN A 65 3.71 7.79 -2.61
C ASN A 65 4.63 6.70 -2.04
N SER A 66 4.95 6.73 -0.75
CA SER A 66 5.81 5.72 -0.12
C SER A 66 5.20 4.32 -0.21
N LEU A 67 3.90 4.18 0.11
CA LEU A 67 3.18 2.90 -0.02
C LEU A 67 3.14 2.42 -1.49
N ARG A 68 2.90 3.33 -2.43
CA ARG A 68 2.89 3.02 -3.88
C ARG A 68 4.26 2.56 -4.35
N VAL A 69 5.32 3.28 -4.00
CA VAL A 69 6.70 2.97 -4.39
C VAL A 69 7.12 1.64 -3.77
N LEU A 70 6.86 1.42 -2.48
CA LEU A 70 7.16 0.14 -1.83
C LEU A 70 6.46 -1.04 -2.50
N GLY A 71 5.16 -0.90 -2.80
CA GLY A 71 4.41 -1.93 -3.53
C GLY A 71 4.98 -2.20 -4.93
N ASN A 72 5.29 -1.16 -5.68
CA ASN A 72 5.90 -1.29 -7.01
C ASN A 72 7.28 -1.94 -6.96
N ILE A 73 8.11 -1.60 -5.98
CA ILE A 73 9.44 -2.22 -5.78
C ILE A 73 9.29 -3.70 -5.49
N LEU A 74 8.37 -4.10 -4.60
CA LEU A 74 8.13 -5.51 -4.29
C LEU A 74 7.66 -6.30 -5.51
N LEU A 75 6.75 -5.74 -6.30
CA LEU A 75 6.31 -6.37 -7.55
C LEU A 75 7.43 -6.48 -8.57
N TRP A 76 8.25 -5.43 -8.72
CA TRP A 76 9.41 -5.43 -9.61
C TRP A 76 10.43 -6.49 -9.19
N LEU A 77 10.71 -6.62 -7.89
CA LEU A 77 11.56 -7.67 -7.34
C LEU A 77 10.97 -9.06 -7.59
N ALA A 78 9.67 -9.26 -7.39
CA ALA A 78 9.01 -10.54 -7.67
C ALA A 78 9.12 -10.92 -9.15
N ILE A 79 8.86 -9.98 -10.06
CA ILE A 79 8.95 -10.19 -11.51
C ILE A 79 10.38 -10.52 -11.93
N THR A 80 11.36 -9.79 -11.42
CA THR A 80 12.78 -10.05 -11.75
C THR A 80 13.22 -11.43 -11.25
N GLN A 81 12.76 -11.88 -10.08
CA GLN A 81 13.06 -13.23 -9.58
C GLN A 81 12.39 -14.32 -10.44
N ILE A 82 11.14 -14.13 -10.84
CA ILE A 82 10.42 -15.07 -11.72
C ILE A 82 11.12 -15.18 -13.07
N ASN A 83 11.49 -14.05 -13.68
CA ASN A 83 12.18 -14.06 -14.97
C ASN A 83 13.56 -14.73 -14.88
N ARG A 84 14.30 -14.54 -13.78
CA ARG A 84 15.56 -15.25 -13.53
C ARG A 84 15.38 -16.76 -13.44
N LYS A 85 14.35 -17.22 -12.72
CA LYS A 85 13.99 -18.65 -12.64
C LYS A 85 13.68 -19.22 -14.02
N VAL A 86 12.80 -18.56 -14.77
CA VAL A 86 12.41 -18.99 -16.13
C VAL A 86 13.60 -19.03 -17.08
N GLN A 87 14.51 -18.04 -17.00
CA GLN A 87 15.70 -18.01 -17.85
C GLN A 87 16.71 -19.12 -17.49
N ASN A 88 16.84 -19.45 -16.21
CA ASN A 88 17.69 -20.56 -15.76
C ASN A 88 17.12 -21.92 -16.23
N ASP A 89 15.80 -22.12 -16.14
CA ASP A 89 15.16 -23.35 -16.64
C ASP A 89 15.32 -23.49 -18.16
N LYS A 90 15.17 -22.38 -18.92
CA LYS A 90 15.43 -22.37 -20.37
C LYS A 90 16.89 -22.67 -20.71
N ARG A 91 17.84 -22.21 -19.91
CA ARG A 91 19.27 -22.51 -20.09
C ARG A 91 19.53 -24.01 -19.86
N MET A 92 18.98 -24.56 -18.78
CA MET A 92 19.09 -25.99 -18.46
C MET A 92 18.47 -26.88 -19.55
N SER A 93 17.31 -26.51 -20.11
CA SER A 93 16.70 -27.24 -21.22
C SER A 93 17.57 -27.25 -22.49
N LYS A 94 18.24 -26.13 -22.80
CA LYS A 94 19.17 -26.07 -23.95
C LYS A 94 20.43 -26.90 -23.73
N ASP A 95 20.97 -26.90 -22.50
CA ASP A 95 22.14 -27.71 -22.16
C ASP A 95 21.83 -29.22 -22.23
N ILE A 96 20.59 -29.62 -21.91
CA ILE A 96 20.11 -31.00 -22.07
C ILE A 96 19.97 -31.35 -23.55
N GLU A 97 19.32 -30.49 -24.36
CA GLU A 97 19.13 -30.72 -25.80
C GLU A 97 20.47 -30.76 -26.57
N LEU A 98 21.48 -30.00 -26.13
CA LEU A 98 22.85 -30.02 -26.69
C LEU A 98 23.70 -31.20 -26.19
N ARG A 99 23.26 -31.92 -25.16
CA ARG A 99 23.88 -33.17 -24.69
C ARG A 99 23.28 -34.41 -25.37
N GLU A 100 22.10 -34.29 -25.98
CA GLU A 100 21.45 -35.31 -26.80
C GLU A 100 21.69 -35.30 -28.33
N PRO A 101 22.58 -34.49 -28.97
CA PRO A 101 22.90 -34.71 -30.36
C PRO A 101 23.97 -35.81 -30.47
N VAL A 102 23.59 -36.87 -31.20
CA VAL A 102 24.43 -37.96 -31.70
C VAL A 102 24.68 -39.12 -30.72
N LEU A 103 23.62 -39.87 -30.39
CA LEU A 103 23.69 -41.33 -30.41
C LEU A 103 22.77 -41.86 -31.52
#